data_AF-A0A1Z9G9X7-F1
#
_entry.id   AF-A0A1Z9G9X7-F1
#
_cell.length_a   1.000
_cell.length_b   1.000
_cell.length_c   1.000
_cell.angle_alpha   90.00
_cell.angle_beta   90.00
_cell.angle_gamma   90.00
#
_symmetry.space_group_name_H-M   'P 1'
#
loop_
_entity.id
_entity.type
_entity.pdbx_description
1 polymer ?
#
loop_
_entity_poly.entity_id
_entity_poly.type
_entity_poly.pdbx_seq_one_letter_code
_entity_poly.pdbx_strand_id
1 'polypeptide(L)' 'MIDFISADNAMIQMFDGDNMVAEASTAKSICYFIQEYGLAESVFASSSVDFASEYGFETDDAAIELWEAGLKKFEMSEV' A
#
# COMPACT_ATOMS: atom_id res chain seq x y z
N MET A 1 4.70 10.62 -7.08
CA MET A 1 5.14 9.27 -6.70
C MET A 1 4.38 8.87 -5.46
N ILE A 2 4.16 7.58 -5.24
CA ILE A 2 3.43 7.10 -4.06
C ILE A 2 4.19 7.50 -2.79
N ASP A 3 3.58 8.35 -1.97
CA ASP A 3 4.15 8.90 -0.74
C ASP A 3 3.25 8.72 0.49
N PHE A 4 2.02 8.23 0.31
CA PHE A 4 1.10 7.92 1.39
C PHE A 4 0.22 6.71 1.09
N ILE A 5 -0.10 5.94 2.14
CA ILE A 5 -1.04 4.82 2.09
C ILE A 5 -2.12 4.89 3.18
N SER A 6 -3.31 4.38 2.87
CA SER A 6 -4.39 4.12 3.83
C SER A 6 -5.02 2.76 3.60
N ALA A 7 -5.83 2.29 4.55
CA ALA A 7 -6.64 1.09 4.44
C ALA A 7 -8.12 1.44 4.30
N ASP A 8 -8.81 0.80 3.37
CA ASP A 8 -10.28 0.85 3.24
C ASP A 8 -10.79 -0.43 2.56
N ASN A 9 -11.91 -0.97 3.02
CA ASN A 9 -12.57 -2.16 2.44
C ASN A 9 -11.60 -3.32 2.09
N ALA A 10 -10.69 -3.68 3.01
CA ALA A 10 -9.67 -4.71 2.82
C ALA A 10 -8.68 -4.44 1.66
N MET A 11 -8.48 -3.17 1.30
CA MET A 11 -7.57 -2.71 0.26
C MET A 11 -6.62 -1.65 0.79
N ILE A 12 -5.41 -1.61 0.22
CA ILE A 12 -4.49 -0.49 0.38
C ILE A 12 -4.78 0.55 -0.68
N GLN A 13 -5.12 1.76 -0.27
CA GLN A 13 -5.19 2.94 -1.13
C GLN A 13 -3.80 3.60 -1.17
N MET A 14 -3.35 3.99 -2.36
CA MET A 14 -2.05 4.61 -2.60
C MET A 14 -2.23 6.01 -3.18
N PHE A 15 -1.47 6.96 -2.66
CA PHE A 15 -1.61 8.38 -2.98
C PHE A 15 -0.31 9.00 -3.48
N ASP A 16 -0.44 9.97 -4.39
CA ASP A 16 0.60 10.91 -4.82
C ASP A 16 0.20 12.31 -4.36
N GLY A 17 0.69 12.70 -3.18
CA GLY A 17 0.17 13.86 -2.45
C GLY A 17 -1.30 13.66 -2.07
N ASP A 18 -2.16 14.61 -2.45
CA ASP A 18 -3.60 14.54 -2.14
C ASP A 18 -4.41 13.66 -3.13
N ASN A 19 -3.76 13.08 -4.14
CA ASN A 19 -4.45 12.33 -5.20
C ASN A 19 -4.34 10.83 -4.97
N MET A 20 -5.47 10.14 -4.79
CA MET A 20 -5.49 8.67 -4.82
C MET A 20 -5.23 8.18 -6.25
N VAL A 21 -4.15 7.42 -6.44
CA VAL A 21 -3.73 6.93 -7.78
C VAL A 21 -4.07 5.45 -8.00
N ALA A 22 -4.24 4.68 -6.92
CA ALA A 22 -4.60 3.27 -7.00
C ALA A 22 -5.19 2.74 -5.68
N GLU A 23 -5.88 1.61 -5.78
CA GLU A 23 -6.25 0.76 -4.66
C GLU A 23 -5.98 -0.72 -5.00
N ALA A 24 -5.56 -1.52 -4.02
CA ALA A 24 -5.17 -2.91 -4.25
C ALA A 24 -5.38 -3.82 -3.04
N SER A 25 -5.85 -5.04 -3.30
CA SER A 25 -6.00 -6.12 -2.30
C SER A 25 -4.94 -7.22 -2.45
N THR A 26 -3.93 -7.04 -3.31
CA THR A 26 -2.87 -8.04 -3.51
C THR A 26 -1.49 -7.40 -3.61
N ALA A 27 -0.49 -8.07 -3.05
CA ALA A 27 0.92 -7.65 -3.14
C ALA A 27 1.40 -7.51 -4.60
N LYS A 28 0.86 -8.31 -5.52
CA LYS A 28 1.20 -8.21 -6.94
C LYS A 28 0.67 -6.91 -7.55
N SER A 29 -0.57 -6.54 -7.23
CA SER A 29 -1.16 -5.28 -7.70
C SER A 29 -0.46 -4.07 -7.08
N ILE A 30 -0.10 -4.12 -5.80
CA ILE A 30 0.69 -3.06 -5.14
C ILE A 30 2.03 -2.87 -5.86
N CYS A 31 2.78 -3.95 -6.07
CA CYS A 31 4.04 -3.92 -6.83
C CYS A 31 3.86 -3.30 -8.23
N TYR A 32 2.82 -3.71 -8.96
CA TYR A 32 2.49 -3.14 -10.27
C TYR A 32 2.22 -1.62 -10.20
N PHE A 33 1.45 -1.15 -9.22
CA PHE A 33 1.15 0.28 -9.10
C PHE A 33 2.36 1.11 -8.66
N ILE A 34 3.25 0.52 -7.85
CA ILE A 34 4.55 1.14 -7.55
C ILE A 34 5.39 1.28 -8.82
N GLN A 35 5.41 0.29 -9.70
CA GLN A 35 6.12 0.37 -10.99
C GLN A 35 5.51 1.43 -11.93
N GLU A 36 4.18 1.57 -11.94
CA GLU A 36 3.47 2.53 -12.80
C GLU A 36 3.59 3.98 -12.33
N TYR A 37 3.46 4.22 -11.02
CA TYR A 37 3.38 5.57 -10.44
C TYR A 37 4.64 6.03 -9.70
N GLY A 38 5.61 5.13 -9.51
CA GLY A 38 6.83 5.36 -8.75
C GLY A 38 6.64 5.34 -7.23
N LEU A 39 7.72 5.09 -6.50
CA LEU A 39 7.76 5.09 -5.03
C LEU A 39 8.57 6.30 -4.53
N ALA A 40 8.06 7.06 -3.57
CA ALA A 40 8.83 8.09 -2.90
C ALA A 40 9.88 7.48 -1.95
N GLU A 41 10.90 8.27 -1.57
CA GLU A 41 11.95 7.84 -0.62
C GLU A 41 11.36 7.46 0.76
N SER A 42 10.26 8.08 1.15
CA SER A 42 9.51 7.78 2.36
C SER A 42 8.03 7.74 2.05
N VAL A 43 7.36 6.69 2.53
CA VAL A 43 5.91 6.51 2.41
C VAL A 43 5.31 6.59 3.81
N PHE A 44 4.38 7.51 4.00
CA PHE A 44 3.64 7.67 5.25
C PHE A 44 2.40 6.76 5.26
N ALA A 45 1.97 6.34 6.44
CA ALA A 45 0.77 5.53 6.59
C ALA A 45 -0.27 6.26 7.46
N SER A 46 -1.53 6.17 7.06
CA SER A 46 -2.69 6.53 7.88
C SER A 46 -2.82 5.60 9.08
N SER A 47 -3.43 6.07 10.18
CA SER A 47 -3.83 5.20 11.29
C SER A 47 -4.80 4.09 10.88
N SER A 48 -5.49 4.23 9.74
CA SER A 48 -6.30 3.12 9.18
C SER A 48 -5.47 1.88 8.88
N VAL A 49 -4.18 2.02 8.58
CA VAL A 49 -3.25 0.90 8.39
C VAL A 49 -2.94 0.23 9.73
N ASP A 50 -2.84 0.99 10.83
CA ASP A 50 -2.58 0.47 12.18
C ASP A 50 -3.82 -0.18 12.82
N PHE A 51 -5.03 0.24 12.43
CA PHE A 51 -6.32 -0.29 12.91
C PHE A 51 -7.06 -1.02 11.81
N ALA A 52 -6.33 -1.76 10.96
CA ALA A 52 -6.84 -2.28 9.70
C ALA A 52 -8.06 -3.20 9.83
N SER A 53 -8.25 -3.86 10.98
CA SER A 53 -9.44 -4.70 11.22
C SER A 53 -10.74 -3.89 11.22
N GLU A 54 -10.69 -2.60 11.58
CA GLU A 54 -11.83 -1.66 11.47
C GLU A 54 -12.15 -1.29 10.01
N TYR A 55 -11.23 -1.55 9.09
CA TYR A 55 -11.31 -1.20 7.65
C TYR A 55 -11.40 -2.44 6.75
N GLY A 56 -11.85 -3.57 7.30
CA GLY A 56 -12.18 -4.78 6.54
C GLY A 56 -11.05 -5.80 6.38
N PHE A 57 -9.85 -5.51 6.89
CA PHE A 57 -8.81 -6.53 6.99
C PHE A 57 -9.10 -7.53 8.13
N GLU A 58 -8.45 -8.70 8.09
CA GLU A 58 -8.68 -9.75 9.11
C GLU A 58 -8.09 -9.39 10.47
N THR A 59 -6.96 -8.69 10.48
CA THR A 59 -6.24 -8.25 11.69
C THR A 59 -5.74 -6.82 11.49
N ASP A 60 -5.35 -6.17 12.59
CA ASP A 60 -4.75 -4.83 12.57
C ASP A 60 -3.41 -4.80 11.81
N ASP A 61 -2.67 -5.91 11.80
CA ASP A 61 -1.38 -6.01 11.10
C ASP A 61 -1.53 -6.33 9.59
N ALA A 62 -2.67 -6.84 9.14
CA ALA A 62 -2.80 -7.40 7.80
C ALA A 62 -2.64 -6.35 6.67
N ALA A 63 -2.96 -5.08 6.92
CA ALA A 63 -2.74 -4.02 5.93
C ALA A 63 -1.23 -3.73 5.73
N ILE A 64 -0.47 -3.60 6.82
CA ILE A 64 0.97 -3.34 6.71
C ILE A 64 1.70 -4.55 6.13
N GLU A 65 1.33 -5.77 6.51
CA GLU A 65 1.88 -7.01 5.93
C GLU A 65 1.66 -7.09 4.40
N LEU A 66 0.46 -6.68 3.94
CA LEU A 66 0.15 -6.65 2.51
C LEU A 66 0.99 -5.62 1.76
N TRP A 67 1.17 -4.43 2.34
CA TRP A 67 2.02 -3.37 1.79
C TRP A 67 3.49 -3.81 1.71
N GLU A 68 4.05 -4.35 2.80
CA GLU A 68 5.42 -4.87 2.85
C GLU A 68 5.65 -5.99 1.84
N ALA A 69 4.67 -6.89 1.67
CA ALA A 69 4.72 -7.93 0.65
C ALA A 69 4.76 -7.36 -0.78
N GLY A 70 4.10 -6.23 -1.01
CA GLY A 70 4.16 -5.48 -2.28
C GLY A 70 5.52 -4.82 -2.51
N LEU A 71 6.05 -4.12 -1.51
CA LEU A 71 7.39 -3.51 -1.54
C LEU A 71 8.47 -4.55 -1.84
N LYS A 72 8.46 -5.66 -1.11
CA LYS A 72 9.42 -6.76 -1.31
C LYS A 72 9.42 -7.28 -2.75
N LYS A 73 8.24 -7.36 -3.39
CA LYS A 73 8.15 -7.77 -4.80
C LYS A 73 8.73 -6.72 -5.74
N PHE A 74 8.50 -5.44 -5.46
CA PHE A 74 9.06 -4.34 -6.23
C PHE A 74 10.59 -4.34 -6.15
N GLU A 75 11.16 -4.42 -4.94
CA GLU A 75 12.61 -4.50 -4.71
C GLU A 75 13.24 -5.69 -5.46
N MET A 76 12.59 -6.85 -5.45
CA MET A 76 13.05 -8.04 -6.19
C MET A 76 12.92 -7.90 -7.71
N SER A 77 12.10 -6.97 -8.21
CA SER A 77 11.91 -6.72 -9.65
C SER A 77 12.92 -5.74 -10.24
N GLU A 78 13.60 -4.96 -9.40
CA GLU A 78 14.66 -4.04 -9.82
C GLU A 78 16.04 -4.71 -9.94
N VAL A 79 16.14 -6.02 -9.65
CA VAL A 79 17.37 -6.84 -9.69
C VAL A 79 17.55 -7.58 -11.02
#